data_AF-A0A1M6T7W6-F1
#
_entry.id   AF-A0A1M6T7W6-F1
#
_cell.length_a   1.000
_cell.length_b   1.000
_cell.length_c   1.000
_cell.angle_alpha   90.00
_cell.angle_beta   90.00
_cell.angle_gamma   90.00
#
_symmetry.space_group_name_H-M   'P 1'
#
loop_
_entity.id
_entity.type
_entity.pdbx_description
1 polymer ?
#
loop_
_entity_poly.entity_id
_entity_poly.type
_entity_poly.pdbx_seq_one_letter_code
_entity_poly.pdbx_strand_id
1 'polypeptide(L)'
;MITRSIYIGNPAYLKLKDEQMYIMEPTTNEMKGKVPVEDLGLLMLDHFQITVSHQLIQKMMGNNVVVVSCDAHHLPHGIMLPLYGHTEHSDRVKDQLEASEPLKKQLWKQTIECKIENQKEVLVKLGNYFEPMLEYQKNVKSGDITNMEGIAAQHYWKYLISLDFLRQRFGDSPNQFFNFGYAVLRSIVARAIVETGLLPVLGIFHKNKYNPYCLADDLMEPYRPFVDLLVMQWLKMNPETEELTKDFKAYILQIATKDVRIDDKTRPLLVAVKTTASSLYKCYTGEKRMISYPELS
;
A
#
# COMPACT_ATOMS: atom_id res chain seq x y z
N MET A 1 -16.85 6.12 -8.51
CA MET A 1 -16.63 4.75 -9.01
C MET A 1 -16.23 3.90 -7.81
N ILE A 2 -16.88 2.75 -7.61
CA ILE A 2 -16.65 1.87 -6.45
C ILE A 2 -15.64 0.81 -6.87
N THR A 3 -14.37 1.01 -6.51
CA THR A 3 -13.31 0.01 -6.72
C THR A 3 -13.37 -1.10 -5.68
N ARG A 4 -13.26 -2.35 -6.13
CA ARG A 4 -13.32 -3.59 -5.36
C ARG A 4 -11.96 -4.29 -5.32
N SER A 5 -11.66 -4.90 -4.19
CA SER A 5 -10.53 -5.82 -4.01
C SER A 5 -11.04 -7.24 -4.01
N ILE A 6 -10.55 -8.09 -4.91
CA ILE A 6 -10.96 -9.50 -5.03
C ILE A 6 -9.81 -10.42 -4.65
N TYR A 7 -10.09 -11.39 -3.79
CA TYR A 7 -9.17 -12.46 -3.40
C TYR A 7 -9.60 -13.79 -4.01
N ILE A 8 -8.69 -14.46 -4.72
CA ILE A 8 -8.90 -15.79 -5.30
C ILE A 8 -7.91 -16.75 -4.64
N GLY A 9 -8.36 -17.51 -3.63
CA GLY A 9 -7.54 -18.51 -2.91
C GLY A 9 -7.90 -19.96 -3.21
N ASN A 10 -8.76 -20.21 -4.20
CA ASN A 10 -9.18 -21.54 -4.62
C ASN A 10 -8.80 -21.75 -6.10
N PRO A 11 -8.73 -23.00 -6.60
CA PRO A 11 -8.66 -23.26 -8.04
C PRO A 11 -9.78 -22.52 -8.79
N ALA A 12 -9.42 -21.79 -9.85
CA ALA A 12 -10.38 -20.97 -10.57
C ALA A 12 -9.95 -20.71 -12.02
N TYR A 13 -10.92 -20.66 -12.93
CA TYR A 13 -10.75 -20.09 -14.28
C TYR A 13 -11.33 -18.68 -14.30
N LEU A 14 -10.46 -17.69 -14.56
CA LEU A 14 -10.81 -16.27 -14.66
C LEU A 14 -10.88 -15.87 -16.13
N LYS A 15 -12.09 -15.58 -16.61
CA LYS A 15 -12.37 -15.25 -18.02
C LYS A 15 -13.03 -13.88 -18.15
N LEU A 16 -12.76 -13.18 -19.24
CA LEU A 16 -13.49 -11.97 -19.60
C LEU A 16 -14.75 -12.38 -20.37
N LYS A 17 -15.91 -11.85 -19.96
CA LYS A 17 -17.16 -11.92 -20.72
C LYS A 17 -18.03 -10.73 -20.33
N ASP A 18 -18.65 -10.07 -21.31
CA ASP A 18 -19.57 -8.93 -21.09
C ASP A 18 -18.97 -7.84 -20.18
N GLU A 19 -17.71 -7.48 -20.44
CA GLU A 19 -16.91 -6.51 -19.66
C GLU A 19 -16.71 -6.85 -18.17
N GLN A 20 -17.00 -8.10 -17.80
CA GLN A 20 -16.90 -8.63 -16.46
C GLN A 20 -15.86 -9.76 -16.40
N MET A 21 -15.15 -9.82 -15.27
CA MET A 21 -14.37 -10.98 -14.87
C MET A 21 -15.32 -12.04 -14.33
N TYR A 22 -15.45 -13.16 -15.03
CA TYR A 22 -16.16 -14.35 -14.60
C TYR A 22 -15.20 -15.26 -13.83
N ILE A 23 -15.65 -15.76 -12.68
CA ILE A 23 -14.92 -16.69 -11.82
C ILE A 23 -15.61 -18.04 -11.96
N MET A 24 -14.96 -18.99 -12.61
CA MET A 24 -15.49 -20.34 -12.83
C MET A 24 -14.71 -21.37 -12.03
N GLU A 25 -15.39 -22.39 -11.53
CA GLU A 25 -14.73 -23.54 -10.93
C GLU A 25 -14.14 -24.43 -12.06
N PRO A 26 -12.89 -24.92 -11.95
CA PRO A 26 -12.21 -25.66 -13.02
C PRO A 26 -12.83 -27.02 -13.42
N THR A 27 -13.32 -27.78 -12.46
CA THR A 27 -13.84 -29.15 -12.60
C THR A 27 -15.26 -29.20 -13.19
N THR A 28 -16.16 -28.37 -12.68
CA THR A 28 -17.59 -28.36 -13.02
C THR A 28 -17.93 -27.29 -14.06
N ASN A 29 -17.03 -26.34 -14.33
CA ASN A 29 -17.28 -25.13 -15.11
C ASN A 29 -18.46 -24.29 -14.56
N GLU A 30 -18.83 -24.46 -13.31
CA GLU A 30 -19.87 -23.66 -12.67
C GLU A 30 -19.36 -22.24 -12.39
N MET A 31 -20.19 -21.22 -12.66
CA MET A 31 -19.88 -19.83 -12.34
C MET A 31 -20.09 -19.58 -10.84
N LYS A 32 -19.01 -19.24 -10.14
CA LYS A 32 -19.01 -18.91 -8.70
C LYS A 32 -19.25 -17.43 -8.43
N GLY A 33 -18.97 -16.57 -9.41
CA GLY A 33 -19.21 -15.13 -9.31
C GLY A 33 -18.75 -14.38 -10.55
N LYS A 34 -19.11 -13.10 -10.60
CA LYS A 34 -18.63 -12.16 -11.63
C LYS A 34 -18.47 -10.76 -11.07
N VAL A 35 -17.52 -10.00 -11.61
CA VAL A 35 -17.24 -8.61 -11.20
C VAL A 35 -16.93 -7.77 -12.45
N PRO A 36 -17.54 -6.59 -12.64
CA PRO A 36 -17.15 -5.66 -13.70
C PRO A 36 -15.66 -5.32 -13.62
N VAL A 37 -14.95 -5.35 -14.75
CA VAL A 37 -13.50 -5.06 -14.72
C VAL A 37 -13.22 -3.60 -14.36
N GLU A 38 -14.12 -2.68 -14.73
CA GLU A 38 -14.05 -1.26 -14.33
C GLU A 38 -14.14 -1.05 -12.82
N ASP A 39 -14.80 -1.98 -12.11
CA ASP A 39 -14.92 -1.94 -10.66
C ASP A 39 -13.72 -2.64 -9.98
N LEU A 40 -12.79 -3.28 -10.70
CA LEU A 40 -11.64 -3.93 -10.08
C LEU A 40 -10.54 -2.91 -9.77
N GLY A 41 -10.21 -2.76 -8.50
CA GLY A 41 -9.04 -2.00 -8.07
C GLY A 41 -7.81 -2.90 -7.89
N LEU A 42 -8.03 -4.05 -7.23
CA LEU A 42 -7.00 -5.01 -6.85
C LEU A 42 -7.53 -6.43 -7.04
N LEU A 43 -6.71 -7.30 -7.64
CA LEU A 43 -6.96 -8.74 -7.75
C LEU A 43 -5.78 -9.49 -7.14
N MET A 44 -6.02 -10.25 -6.07
CA MET A 44 -5.02 -11.11 -5.43
C MET A 44 -5.23 -12.56 -5.84
N LEU A 45 -4.21 -13.15 -6.46
CA LEU A 45 -4.16 -14.53 -6.92
C LEU A 45 -3.31 -15.35 -5.94
N ASP A 46 -3.97 -16.17 -5.12
CA ASP A 46 -3.37 -16.90 -4.01
C ASP A 46 -3.58 -18.41 -4.11
N HIS A 47 -3.49 -18.95 -5.33
CA HIS A 47 -3.57 -20.39 -5.57
C HIS A 47 -2.90 -20.77 -6.91
N PHE A 48 -2.11 -21.86 -6.94
CA PHE A 48 -1.34 -22.26 -8.14
C PHE A 48 -2.21 -22.71 -9.32
N GLN A 49 -3.40 -23.22 -9.05
CA GLN A 49 -4.34 -23.69 -10.08
C GLN A 49 -5.28 -22.59 -10.62
N ILE A 50 -4.89 -21.32 -10.50
CA ILE A 50 -5.64 -20.22 -11.12
C ILE A 50 -5.21 -20.08 -12.58
N THR A 51 -6.17 -20.10 -13.50
CA THR A 51 -5.94 -19.80 -14.91
C THR A 51 -6.59 -18.47 -15.26
N VAL A 52 -5.83 -17.55 -15.86
CA VAL A 52 -6.32 -16.24 -16.29
C VAL A 52 -6.26 -16.14 -17.80
N SER A 53 -7.40 -15.82 -18.44
CA SER A 53 -7.42 -15.60 -19.89
C SER A 53 -6.64 -14.33 -20.28
N HIS A 54 -5.96 -14.37 -21.43
CA HIS A 54 -5.17 -13.24 -21.91
C HIS A 54 -6.02 -11.97 -22.12
N GLN A 55 -7.26 -12.11 -22.63
CA GLN A 55 -8.18 -10.99 -22.81
C GLN A 55 -8.50 -10.29 -21.49
N LEU A 56 -8.69 -11.06 -20.41
CA LEU A 56 -8.89 -10.48 -19.08
C LEU A 56 -7.66 -9.71 -18.59
N ILE A 57 -6.45 -10.24 -18.82
CA ILE A 57 -5.19 -9.53 -18.50
C ILE A 57 -5.13 -8.19 -19.22
N GLN A 58 -5.40 -8.16 -20.53
CA GLN A 58 -5.42 -6.92 -21.32
C GLN A 58 -6.45 -5.92 -20.81
N LYS A 59 -7.67 -6.37 -20.50
CA LYS A 59 -8.73 -5.50 -19.97
C LYS A 59 -8.37 -4.94 -18.59
N MET A 60 -7.80 -5.77 -17.71
CA MET A 60 -7.33 -5.36 -16.39
C MET A 60 -6.20 -4.33 -16.49
N MET A 61 -5.22 -4.52 -17.39
CA MET A 61 -4.16 -3.55 -17.62
C MET A 61 -4.71 -2.20 -18.09
N GLY A 62 -5.67 -2.20 -19.04
CA GLY A 62 -6.32 -0.97 -19.51
C GLY A 62 -7.17 -0.26 -18.47
N ASN A 63 -7.58 -0.94 -17.38
CA ASN A 63 -8.28 -0.36 -16.23
C ASN A 63 -7.35 -0.13 -15.02
N ASN A 64 -6.04 -0.26 -15.22
CA ASN A 64 -5.02 -0.12 -14.17
C ASN A 64 -5.31 -0.99 -12.93
N VAL A 65 -5.88 -2.19 -13.12
CA VAL A 65 -6.07 -3.14 -12.01
C VAL A 65 -4.69 -3.61 -11.55
N VAL A 66 -4.40 -3.54 -10.24
CA VAL A 66 -3.19 -4.19 -9.71
C VAL A 66 -3.47 -5.67 -9.50
N VAL A 67 -2.70 -6.52 -10.18
CA VAL A 67 -2.79 -7.97 -10.00
C VAL A 67 -1.61 -8.41 -9.15
N VAL A 68 -1.89 -8.99 -7.99
CA VAL A 68 -0.90 -9.50 -7.04
C VAL A 68 -0.87 -11.01 -7.14
N SER A 69 0.32 -11.58 -7.39
CA SER A 69 0.54 -13.02 -7.38
C SER A 69 1.24 -13.42 -6.10
N CYS A 70 0.68 -14.40 -5.38
CA CYS A 70 1.28 -14.93 -4.16
C CYS A 70 2.18 -16.15 -4.45
N ASP A 71 3.09 -16.47 -3.52
CA ASP A 71 3.97 -17.65 -3.55
C ASP A 71 3.38 -18.86 -2.81
N ALA A 72 4.21 -19.90 -2.61
CA ALA A 72 3.85 -21.12 -1.88
C ALA A 72 3.53 -20.90 -0.40
N HIS A 73 4.00 -19.79 0.19
CA HIS A 73 3.66 -19.39 1.55
C HIS A 73 2.43 -18.48 1.56
N HIS A 74 1.78 -18.32 0.41
CA HIS A 74 0.63 -17.48 0.23
C HIS A 74 0.86 -16.01 0.59
N LEU A 75 2.10 -15.55 0.37
CA LEU A 75 2.52 -14.17 0.55
C LEU A 75 2.67 -13.49 -0.82
N PRO A 76 2.37 -12.18 -0.95
CA PRO A 76 2.59 -11.46 -2.19
C PRO A 76 4.05 -11.59 -2.67
N HIS A 77 4.22 -12.16 -3.86
CA HIS A 77 5.52 -12.47 -4.46
C HIS A 77 5.83 -11.60 -5.68
N GLY A 78 4.80 -11.30 -6.47
CA GLY A 78 4.91 -10.45 -7.66
C GLY A 78 3.69 -9.56 -7.83
N ILE A 79 3.88 -8.45 -8.52
CA ILE A 79 2.77 -7.60 -8.97
C ILE A 79 2.88 -7.41 -10.47
N MET A 80 1.74 -7.44 -11.15
CA MET A 80 1.62 -7.09 -12.56
C MET A 80 1.00 -5.71 -12.65
N LEU A 81 1.77 -4.77 -13.20
CA LEU A 81 1.39 -3.39 -13.45
C LEU A 81 1.51 -3.09 -14.94
N PRO A 82 0.67 -2.19 -15.49
CA PRO A 82 0.85 -1.74 -16.87
C PRO A 82 2.19 -1.01 -17.01
N LEU A 83 2.85 -1.15 -18.17
CA LEU A 83 4.08 -0.40 -18.46
C LEU A 83 3.80 1.10 -18.66
N TYR A 84 2.61 1.42 -19.14
CA TYR A 84 2.17 2.78 -19.43
C TYR A 84 0.86 3.05 -18.69
N GLY A 85 0.92 3.90 -17.67
CA GLY A 85 -0.25 4.30 -16.88
C GLY A 85 -0.74 5.72 -17.15
N HIS A 86 0.00 6.54 -17.90
CA HIS A 86 -0.31 7.96 -18.09
C HIS A 86 0.08 8.47 -19.48
N THR A 87 -0.72 9.38 -20.05
CA THR A 87 -0.51 9.91 -21.41
C THR A 87 0.86 10.54 -21.63
N GLU A 88 1.29 11.34 -20.66
CA GLU A 88 2.55 12.09 -20.62
C GLU A 88 3.72 11.31 -19.97
N HIS A 89 3.70 9.97 -19.99
CA HIS A 89 4.65 9.15 -19.21
C HIS A 89 6.12 9.56 -19.39
N SER A 90 6.57 9.79 -20.64
CA SER A 90 7.98 10.12 -20.90
C SER A 90 8.43 11.41 -20.22
N ASP A 91 7.60 12.44 -20.19
CA ASP A 91 8.00 13.74 -19.63
C ASP A 91 7.99 13.68 -18.10
N ARG A 92 7.00 12.98 -17.52
CA ARG A 92 6.95 12.74 -16.07
C ARG A 92 8.16 11.97 -15.55
N VAL A 93 8.64 11.00 -16.33
CA VAL A 93 9.87 10.27 -16.00
C VAL A 93 11.09 11.17 -16.05
N LYS A 94 11.18 12.11 -17.01
CA LYS A 94 12.28 13.09 -17.05
C LYS A 94 12.24 14.00 -15.82
N ASP A 95 11.08 14.57 -15.50
CA ASP A 95 10.91 15.42 -14.32
C ASP A 95 11.32 14.69 -13.03
N GLN A 96 10.93 13.42 -12.90
CA GLN A 96 11.30 12.58 -11.76
C GLN A 96 12.81 12.33 -11.68
N LEU A 97 13.48 12.09 -12.81
CA LEU A 97 14.93 11.89 -12.88
C LEU A 97 15.71 13.17 -12.58
N GLU A 98 15.19 14.32 -13.01
CA GLU A 98 15.79 15.64 -12.82
C GLU A 98 15.54 16.22 -11.42
N ALA A 99 14.65 15.61 -10.64
CA ALA A 99 14.33 16.04 -9.28
C ALA A 99 15.58 16.19 -8.40
N SER A 100 15.83 17.42 -7.95
CA SER A 100 17.03 17.75 -7.18
C SER A 100 17.11 16.99 -5.85
N GLU A 101 18.33 16.70 -5.41
CA GLU A 101 18.57 16.06 -4.11
C GLU A 101 18.04 16.86 -2.91
N PRO A 102 18.17 18.21 -2.85
CA PRO A 102 17.56 19.01 -1.79
C PRO A 102 16.04 18.87 -1.74
N LEU A 103 15.37 18.85 -2.90
CA LEU A 103 13.92 18.64 -2.98
C LEU A 103 13.54 17.28 -2.39
N LYS A 104 14.19 16.21 -2.87
CA LYS A 104 13.94 14.84 -2.38
C LYS A 104 14.10 14.71 -0.86
N LYS A 105 15.15 15.31 -0.28
CA LYS A 105 15.35 15.32 1.18
C LYS A 105 14.26 16.07 1.95
N GLN A 106 13.73 17.17 1.39
CA GLN A 106 12.61 17.89 2.00
C GLN A 106 11.31 17.09 1.90
N LEU A 107 11.06 16.44 0.76
CA LEU A 107 9.90 15.57 0.58
C LEU A 107 9.96 14.37 1.53
N TRP A 108 11.12 13.75 1.71
CA TRP A 108 11.31 12.66 2.68
C TRP A 108 11.04 13.10 4.11
N LYS A 109 11.52 14.29 4.50
CA LYS A 109 11.20 14.86 5.81
C LYS A 109 9.68 14.93 6.02
N GLN A 110 8.94 15.47 5.06
CA GLN A 110 7.47 15.57 5.14
C GLN A 110 6.80 14.19 5.28
N THR A 111 7.32 13.19 4.56
CA THR A 111 6.87 11.79 4.67
C THR A 111 7.00 11.27 6.10
N ILE A 112 8.16 11.45 6.72
CA ILE A 112 8.42 10.96 8.08
C ILE A 112 7.63 11.74 9.13
N GLU A 113 7.52 13.06 9.00
CA GLU A 113 6.66 13.87 9.88
C GLU A 113 5.21 13.37 9.88
N CYS A 114 4.67 13.04 8.71
CA CYS A 114 3.30 12.51 8.58
C CYS A 114 3.18 11.06 9.07
N LYS A 115 4.18 10.21 8.83
CA LYS A 115 4.23 8.85 9.40
C LYS A 115 4.16 8.90 10.92
N ILE A 116 5.00 9.71 11.57
CA ILE A 116 5.05 9.83 13.03
C ILE A 116 3.73 10.38 13.56
N GLU A 117 3.13 11.36 12.87
CA GLU A 117 1.80 11.89 13.24
C GLU A 117 0.74 10.79 13.22
N ASN A 118 0.65 10.03 12.13
CA ASN A 118 -0.34 8.98 12.00
C ASN A 118 -0.08 7.83 12.98
N GLN A 119 1.19 7.50 13.28
CA GLN A 119 1.56 6.54 14.34
C GLN A 119 1.09 7.01 15.72
N LYS A 120 1.32 8.28 16.04
CA LYS A 120 0.82 8.90 17.28
C LYS A 120 -0.70 8.77 17.38
N GLU A 121 -1.43 9.09 16.31
CA GLU A 121 -2.90 9.00 16.31
C GLU A 121 -3.41 7.57 16.48
N VAL A 122 -2.68 6.56 15.98
CA VAL A 122 -3.00 5.16 16.29
C VAL A 122 -2.86 4.87 17.79
N LEU A 123 -1.78 5.32 18.43
CA LEU A 123 -1.59 5.13 19.87
C LEU A 123 -2.69 5.85 20.68
N VAL A 124 -3.03 7.10 20.30
CA VAL A 124 -4.11 7.89 20.91
C VAL A 124 -5.43 7.11 20.86
N LYS A 125 -5.82 6.62 19.68
CA LYS A 125 -7.08 5.87 19.50
C LYS A 125 -7.16 4.58 20.28
N LEU A 126 -6.01 3.95 20.54
CA LEU A 126 -5.93 2.73 21.33
C LEU A 126 -5.73 3.00 22.84
N GLY A 127 -5.59 4.27 23.25
CA GLY A 127 -5.38 4.66 24.64
C GLY A 127 -3.96 4.36 25.16
N ASN A 128 -2.98 4.27 24.26
CA ASN A 128 -1.59 3.94 24.57
C ASN A 128 -0.71 5.21 24.70
N TYR A 129 0.43 5.08 25.37
CA TYR A 129 1.36 6.19 25.64
C TYR A 129 2.00 6.74 24.34
N PHE A 130 1.71 8.00 24.02
CA PHE A 130 2.03 8.61 22.72
C PHE A 130 2.84 9.91 22.82
N GLU A 131 2.94 10.50 24.01
CA GLU A 131 3.40 11.87 24.24
C GLU A 131 4.79 12.16 23.67
N PRO A 132 5.79 11.26 23.76
CA PRO A 132 7.11 11.48 23.14
C PRO A 132 7.06 11.63 21.61
N MET A 133 6.05 11.06 20.94
CA MET A 133 5.90 11.15 19.49
C MET A 133 5.79 12.60 19.00
N LEU A 134 5.19 13.49 19.83
CA LEU A 134 5.04 14.93 19.53
C LEU A 134 6.40 15.63 19.39
N GLU A 135 7.36 15.22 20.21
CA GLU A 135 8.72 15.77 20.15
C GLU A 135 9.50 15.17 18.98
N TYR A 136 9.38 13.85 18.77
CA TYR A 136 10.08 13.18 17.66
C TYR A 136 9.68 13.76 16.30
N GLN A 137 8.38 14.01 16.09
CA GLN A 137 7.87 14.65 14.87
C GLN A 137 8.49 16.03 14.64
N LYS A 138 8.52 16.90 15.66
CA LYS A 138 9.07 18.26 15.54
C LYS A 138 10.57 18.28 15.24
N ASN A 139 11.27 17.23 15.66
CA ASN A 139 12.72 17.10 15.52
C ASN A 139 13.15 16.43 14.20
N VAL A 140 12.22 16.03 13.32
CA VAL A 140 12.58 15.48 12.01
C VAL A 140 13.29 16.54 11.17
N LYS A 141 14.52 16.24 10.76
CA LYS A 141 15.33 17.13 9.91
C LYS A 141 15.26 16.70 8.45
N SER A 142 15.75 17.57 7.55
CA SER A 142 15.81 17.28 6.11
C SER A 142 16.56 15.97 5.86
N GLY A 143 15.95 15.05 5.12
CA GLY A 143 16.51 13.72 4.87
C GLY A 143 16.60 12.81 6.11
N ASP A 144 15.90 13.15 7.20
CA ASP A 144 15.91 12.48 8.50
C ASP A 144 17.33 12.13 9.03
N ILE A 145 18.26 13.08 8.94
CA ILE A 145 19.65 12.89 9.37
C ILE A 145 19.82 12.54 10.86
N THR A 146 18.80 12.77 11.67
CA THR A 146 18.77 12.46 13.11
C THR A 146 18.08 11.12 13.41
N ASN A 147 17.64 10.38 12.38
CA ASN A 147 16.97 9.09 12.50
C ASN A 147 15.75 9.13 13.43
N MET A 148 14.93 10.18 13.32
CA MET A 148 13.69 10.30 14.09
C MET A 148 12.68 9.23 13.68
N GLU A 149 12.74 8.75 12.43
CA GLU A 149 11.95 7.60 12.00
C GLU A 149 12.21 6.37 12.88
N GLY A 150 13.48 6.02 13.09
CA GLY A 150 13.84 4.84 13.89
C GLY A 150 13.48 5.00 15.37
N ILE A 151 13.74 6.17 15.95
CA ILE A 151 13.41 6.48 17.35
C ILE A 151 11.89 6.41 17.56
N ALA A 152 11.13 7.05 16.67
CA ALA A 152 9.68 7.01 16.72
C ALA A 152 9.14 5.59 16.54
N ALA A 153 9.66 4.82 15.58
CA ALA A 153 9.24 3.43 15.38
C ALA A 153 9.49 2.56 16.61
N GLN A 154 10.63 2.73 17.31
CA GLN A 154 10.92 1.97 18.52
C GLN A 154 9.89 2.26 19.62
N HIS A 155 9.57 3.55 19.86
CA HIS A 155 8.52 3.93 20.80
C HIS A 155 7.15 3.38 20.36
N TYR A 156 6.81 3.56 19.08
CA TYR A 156 5.53 3.15 18.53
C TYR A 156 5.26 1.66 18.74
N TRP A 157 6.18 0.79 18.30
CA TRP A 157 5.99 -0.66 18.40
C TRP A 157 5.95 -1.16 19.84
N LYS A 158 6.77 -0.56 20.71
CA LYS A 158 6.81 -0.84 22.16
C LYS A 158 5.45 -0.63 22.82
N TYR A 159 4.76 0.47 22.49
CA TYR A 159 3.47 0.82 23.08
C TYR A 159 2.26 0.37 22.26
N LEU A 160 2.46 -0.08 21.01
CA LEU A 160 1.39 -0.70 20.21
C LEU A 160 1.19 -2.17 20.58
N ILE A 161 2.29 -2.93 20.74
CA ILE A 161 2.26 -4.39 20.92
C ILE A 161 2.67 -4.77 22.35
N SER A 162 3.95 -4.63 22.67
CA SER A 162 4.49 -4.93 24.01
C SER A 162 5.92 -4.39 24.14
N LEU A 163 6.41 -4.32 25.38
CA LEU A 163 7.73 -3.77 25.69
C LEU A 163 8.88 -4.53 25.00
N ASP A 164 8.72 -5.84 24.84
CA ASP A 164 9.72 -6.76 24.30
C ASP A 164 9.50 -7.06 22.81
N PHE A 165 8.47 -6.46 22.18
CA PHE A 165 8.16 -6.73 20.79
C PHE A 165 9.21 -6.14 19.85
N LEU A 166 9.75 -6.99 18.98
CA LEU A 166 10.67 -6.60 17.92
C LEU A 166 9.98 -6.69 16.56
N ARG A 167 9.87 -5.54 15.88
CA ARG A 167 9.37 -5.49 14.51
C ARG A 167 10.42 -6.01 13.54
N GLN A 168 10.17 -7.18 12.94
CA GLN A 168 11.11 -7.88 12.06
C GLN A 168 10.41 -8.51 10.85
N ARG A 169 11.16 -8.70 9.76
CA ARG A 169 10.64 -9.33 8.53
C ARG A 169 10.26 -10.79 8.72
N PHE A 170 11.05 -11.52 9.50
CA PHE A 170 10.86 -12.94 9.82
C PHE A 170 10.76 -13.15 11.34
N GLY A 171 10.18 -12.18 12.05
CA GLY A 171 9.95 -12.28 13.49
C GLY A 171 8.67 -13.02 13.80
N ASP A 172 8.49 -13.33 15.09
CA ASP A 172 7.32 -14.03 15.60
C ASP A 172 6.03 -13.22 15.43
N SER A 173 4.89 -13.91 15.59
CA SER A 173 3.58 -13.28 15.66
C SER A 173 3.59 -12.10 16.65
N PRO A 174 2.99 -10.93 16.32
CA PRO A 174 2.15 -10.66 15.15
C PRO A 174 2.84 -10.09 13.89
N ASN A 175 4.18 -10.21 13.74
CA ASN A 175 4.90 -9.57 12.61
C ASN A 175 4.34 -9.91 11.22
N GLN A 176 3.92 -11.16 11.01
CA GLN A 176 3.41 -11.62 9.72
C GLN A 176 2.13 -10.90 9.27
N PHE A 177 1.25 -10.52 10.19
CA PHE A 177 0.02 -9.78 9.88
C PHE A 177 0.35 -8.39 9.32
N PHE A 178 1.28 -7.68 9.98
CA PHE A 178 1.77 -6.38 9.50
C PHE A 178 2.54 -6.52 8.19
N ASN A 179 3.40 -7.54 8.05
CA ASN A 179 4.16 -7.79 6.81
C ASN A 179 3.23 -8.01 5.61
N PHE A 180 2.19 -8.83 5.77
CA PHE A 180 1.21 -9.09 4.73
C PHE A 180 0.44 -7.81 4.37
N GLY A 181 -0.07 -7.09 5.39
CA GLY A 181 -0.78 -5.82 5.16
C GLY A 181 0.07 -4.77 4.45
N TYR A 182 1.36 -4.66 4.80
CA TYR A 182 2.30 -3.78 4.12
C TYR A 182 2.60 -4.22 2.68
N ALA A 183 2.64 -5.52 2.39
CA ALA A 183 2.79 -6.00 1.02
C ALA A 183 1.58 -5.66 0.13
N VAL A 184 0.36 -5.77 0.69
CA VAL A 184 -0.88 -5.30 0.04
C VAL A 184 -0.83 -3.79 -0.21
N LEU A 185 -0.50 -3.01 0.83
CA LEU A 185 -0.41 -1.55 0.72
C LEU A 185 0.64 -1.11 -0.31
N ARG A 186 1.81 -1.75 -0.34
CA ARG A 186 2.85 -1.48 -1.34
C ARG A 186 2.36 -1.72 -2.76
N SER A 187 1.55 -2.77 -2.97
CA SER A 187 0.95 -3.08 -4.28
C SER A 187 -0.01 -1.97 -4.73
N ILE A 188 -0.84 -1.47 -3.80
CA ILE A 188 -1.74 -0.32 -4.03
C ILE A 188 -0.96 0.95 -4.37
N VAL A 189 0.15 1.21 -3.66
CA VAL A 189 0.97 2.39 -3.89
C VAL A 189 1.74 2.30 -5.21
N ALA A 190 2.32 1.15 -5.53
CA ALA A 190 2.99 0.92 -6.80
C ALA A 190 2.04 1.11 -8.00
N ARG A 191 0.78 0.65 -7.87
CA ARG A 191 -0.27 0.93 -8.86
C ARG A 191 -0.48 2.42 -9.07
N ALA A 192 -0.68 3.18 -7.99
CA ALA A 192 -0.91 4.62 -8.06
C ALA A 192 0.29 5.37 -8.68
N ILE A 193 1.52 4.96 -8.34
CA ILE A 193 2.75 5.51 -8.94
C ILE A 193 2.72 5.35 -10.46
N VAL A 194 2.47 4.13 -10.95
CA VAL A 194 2.40 3.85 -12.39
C VAL A 194 1.26 4.63 -13.06
N GLU A 195 0.08 4.69 -12.45
CA GLU A 195 -1.06 5.47 -12.97
C GLU A 195 -0.76 6.97 -13.09
N THR A 196 0.14 7.50 -12.25
CA THR A 196 0.56 8.90 -12.31
C THR A 196 1.73 9.14 -13.26
N GLY A 197 2.21 8.09 -13.92
CA GLY A 197 3.30 8.15 -14.89
C GLY A 197 4.69 8.18 -14.27
N LEU A 198 4.83 7.86 -12.99
CA LEU A 198 6.10 7.80 -12.26
C LEU A 198 6.68 6.38 -12.27
N LEU A 199 7.99 6.25 -12.03
CA LEU A 199 8.70 4.98 -11.91
C LEU A 199 8.78 4.52 -10.45
N PRO A 200 8.31 3.30 -10.11
CA PRO A 200 8.38 2.76 -8.74
C PRO A 200 9.80 2.57 -8.19
N VAL A 201 10.79 2.37 -9.08
CA VAL A 201 12.18 2.12 -8.67
C VAL A 201 12.90 3.38 -8.17
N LEU A 202 12.43 4.57 -8.56
CA LEU A 202 13.08 5.85 -8.25
C LEU A 202 12.50 6.47 -6.97
N GLY A 203 13.02 6.06 -5.82
CA GLY A 203 12.63 6.61 -4.51
C GLY A 203 13.04 8.08 -4.32
N ILE A 204 12.33 8.76 -3.43
CA ILE A 204 12.74 10.07 -2.90
C ILE A 204 13.82 9.92 -1.81
N PHE A 205 13.90 8.77 -1.14
CA PHE A 205 14.93 8.48 -0.16
C PHE A 205 15.58 7.12 -0.39
N HIS A 206 14.78 6.05 -0.45
CA HIS A 206 15.31 4.71 -0.66
C HIS A 206 15.90 4.56 -2.08
N LYS A 207 17.10 3.96 -2.16
CA LYS A 207 17.86 3.74 -3.40
C LYS A 207 18.49 2.36 -3.47
N ASN A 208 17.87 1.37 -2.82
CA ASN A 208 18.42 0.02 -2.76
C ASN A 208 18.42 -0.60 -4.17
N LYS A 209 19.61 -0.95 -4.67
CA LYS A 209 19.82 -1.55 -6.01
C LYS A 209 19.06 -2.85 -6.25
N TYR A 210 18.59 -3.52 -5.19
CA TYR A 210 17.83 -4.77 -5.28
C TYR A 210 16.31 -4.58 -5.14
N ASN A 211 15.85 -3.36 -4.85
CA ASN A 211 14.43 -3.08 -4.59
C ASN A 211 13.78 -2.31 -5.76
N PRO A 212 12.91 -2.95 -6.56
CA PRO A 212 12.23 -2.30 -7.67
C PRO A 212 11.10 -1.35 -7.24
N TYR A 213 10.80 -1.25 -5.94
CA TYR A 213 9.66 -0.49 -5.39
C TYR A 213 10.07 0.59 -4.39
N CYS A 214 11.29 1.14 -4.48
CA CYS A 214 11.78 2.14 -3.54
C CYS A 214 10.81 3.32 -3.34
N LEU A 215 10.21 3.85 -4.42
CA LEU A 215 9.25 4.94 -4.30
C LEU A 215 7.94 4.50 -3.65
N ALA A 216 7.52 3.26 -3.88
CA ALA A 216 6.33 2.74 -3.23
C ALA A 216 6.55 2.57 -1.73
N ASP A 217 7.73 2.10 -1.33
CA ASP A 217 8.13 2.00 0.07
C ASP A 217 8.22 3.39 0.72
N ASP A 218 8.71 4.41 0.00
CA ASP A 218 8.72 5.79 0.50
C ASP A 218 7.30 6.35 0.69
N LEU A 219 6.45 6.25 -0.35
CA LEU A 219 5.11 6.85 -0.33
C LEU A 219 4.12 6.12 0.57
N MET A 220 4.36 4.84 0.87
CA MET A 220 3.48 4.08 1.76
C MET A 220 3.71 4.39 3.25
N GLU A 221 4.83 5.04 3.61
CA GLU A 221 5.18 5.30 5.02
C GLU A 221 4.05 5.98 5.82
N PRO A 222 3.40 7.06 5.34
CA PRO A 222 2.28 7.69 6.04
C PRO A 222 1.00 6.85 6.07
N TYR A 223 0.90 5.84 5.22
CA TYR A 223 -0.25 4.94 5.12
C TYR A 223 -0.10 3.67 5.98
N ARG A 224 1.12 3.32 6.43
CA ARG A 224 1.34 2.15 7.30
C ARG A 224 0.45 2.15 8.56
N PRO A 225 0.23 3.27 9.27
CA PRO A 225 -0.61 3.27 10.47
C PRO A 225 -2.08 2.87 10.22
N PHE A 226 -2.59 3.02 9.01
CA PHE A 226 -3.92 2.54 8.64
C PHE A 226 -3.97 1.01 8.59
N VAL A 227 -2.91 0.37 8.07
CA VAL A 227 -2.73 -1.08 8.13
C VAL A 227 -2.58 -1.51 9.58
N ASP A 228 -1.80 -0.76 10.37
CA ASP A 228 -1.53 -1.10 11.76
C ASP A 228 -2.83 -1.18 12.57
N LEU A 229 -3.73 -0.19 12.42
CA LEU A 229 -5.05 -0.23 13.04
C LEU A 229 -5.90 -1.42 12.61
N LEU A 230 -5.93 -1.74 11.31
CA LEU A 230 -6.70 -2.89 10.84
C LEU A 230 -6.17 -4.19 11.45
N VAL A 231 -4.85 -4.36 11.51
CA VAL A 231 -4.22 -5.53 12.14
C VAL A 231 -4.56 -5.59 13.62
N MET A 232 -4.45 -4.49 14.35
CA MET A 232 -4.81 -4.45 15.77
C MET A 232 -6.29 -4.77 16.01
N GLN A 233 -7.19 -4.27 15.15
CA GLN A 233 -8.62 -4.61 15.21
C GLN A 233 -8.85 -6.10 14.99
N TRP A 234 -8.18 -6.69 14.00
CA TRP A 234 -8.27 -8.12 13.74
C TRP A 234 -7.79 -8.97 14.92
N LEU A 235 -6.62 -8.66 15.47
CA LEU A 235 -6.04 -9.39 16.60
C LEU A 235 -6.90 -9.26 17.86
N LYS A 236 -7.53 -8.09 18.08
CA LYS A 236 -8.48 -7.91 19.18
C LYS A 236 -9.73 -8.77 19.02
N MET A 237 -10.23 -8.95 17.79
CA MET A 237 -11.39 -9.78 17.49
C MET A 237 -11.08 -11.28 17.48
N ASN A 238 -9.82 -11.64 17.19
CA ASN A 238 -9.37 -13.02 17.03
C ASN A 238 -8.08 -13.27 17.83
N PRO A 239 -8.12 -13.20 19.18
CA PRO A 239 -6.92 -13.21 20.02
C PRO A 239 -6.09 -14.50 19.93
N GLU A 240 -6.73 -15.63 19.60
CA GLU A 240 -6.09 -16.94 19.44
C GLU A 240 -5.41 -17.13 18.07
N THR A 241 -5.47 -16.13 17.17
CA THR A 241 -4.93 -16.27 15.82
C THR A 241 -3.43 -16.04 15.82
N GLU A 242 -2.67 -17.13 15.67
CA GLU A 242 -1.21 -17.05 15.56
C GLU A 242 -0.74 -16.96 14.10
N GLU A 243 -1.54 -17.45 13.14
CA GLU A 243 -1.16 -17.61 11.72
C GLU A 243 -2.00 -16.78 10.73
N LEU A 244 -1.47 -16.57 9.52
CA LEU A 244 -2.19 -15.90 8.43
C LEU A 244 -3.30 -16.80 7.86
N THR A 245 -4.54 -16.52 8.24
CA THR A 245 -5.72 -17.23 7.71
C THR A 245 -6.25 -16.59 6.42
N LYS A 246 -7.04 -17.34 5.66
CA LYS A 246 -7.78 -16.82 4.49
C LYS A 246 -8.69 -15.64 4.88
N ASP A 247 -9.29 -15.71 6.06
CA ASP A 247 -10.19 -14.68 6.55
C ASP A 247 -9.43 -13.39 6.89
N PHE A 248 -8.24 -13.48 7.50
CA PHE A 248 -7.39 -12.31 7.71
C PHE A 248 -6.99 -11.67 6.38
N LYS A 249 -6.59 -12.47 5.39
CA LYS A 249 -6.22 -11.96 4.06
C LYS A 249 -7.40 -11.25 3.38
N ALA A 250 -8.60 -11.84 3.44
CA ALA A 250 -9.79 -11.18 2.90
C ALA A 250 -10.13 -9.88 3.67
N TYR A 251 -9.96 -9.89 4.99
CA TYR A 251 -10.19 -8.74 5.85
C TYR A 251 -9.21 -7.59 5.55
N ILE A 252 -7.91 -7.86 5.47
CA ILE A 252 -6.91 -6.81 5.26
C ILE A 252 -6.99 -6.17 3.88
N LEU A 253 -7.52 -6.86 2.86
CA LEU A 253 -7.79 -6.28 1.53
C LEU A 253 -8.82 -5.14 1.56
N GLN A 254 -9.62 -5.03 2.63
CA GLN A 254 -10.52 -3.90 2.85
C GLN A 254 -9.76 -2.58 3.05
N ILE A 255 -8.44 -2.62 3.28
CA ILE A 255 -7.59 -1.42 3.32
C ILE A 255 -7.76 -0.56 2.07
N ALA A 256 -7.96 -1.17 0.89
CA ALA A 256 -8.13 -0.45 -0.37
C ALA A 256 -9.37 0.44 -0.39
N THR A 257 -10.43 0.02 0.32
CA THR A 257 -11.71 0.73 0.42
C THR A 257 -11.85 1.51 1.73
N LYS A 258 -10.84 1.49 2.60
CA LYS A 258 -10.86 2.24 3.86
C LYS A 258 -10.84 3.73 3.54
N ASP A 259 -11.75 4.48 4.13
CA ASP A 259 -11.78 5.93 4.00
C ASP A 259 -10.56 6.55 4.66
N VAL A 260 -9.90 7.46 3.92
CA VAL A 260 -8.80 8.28 4.40
C VAL A 260 -9.06 9.74 4.03
N ARG A 261 -8.61 10.66 4.87
CA ARG A 261 -8.76 12.10 4.66
C ARG A 261 -7.46 12.69 4.11
N ILE A 262 -7.54 13.44 3.03
CA ILE A 262 -6.44 14.22 2.44
C ILE A 262 -7.00 15.58 2.03
N ASP A 263 -6.37 16.68 2.44
CA ASP A 263 -6.77 18.05 2.07
C ASP A 263 -8.30 18.27 2.25
N ASP A 264 -8.83 17.93 3.44
CA ASP A 264 -10.26 17.99 3.81
C ASP A 264 -11.23 17.12 2.98
N LYS A 265 -10.70 16.21 2.15
CA LYS A 265 -11.52 15.30 1.33
C LYS A 265 -11.33 13.88 1.80
N THR A 266 -12.44 13.23 2.16
CA THR A 266 -12.48 11.80 2.45
C THR A 266 -12.65 11.01 1.17
N ARG A 267 -11.75 10.06 0.92
CA ARG A 267 -11.78 9.15 -0.23
C ARG A 267 -11.33 7.76 0.20
N PRO A 268 -11.74 6.70 -0.53
CA PRO A 268 -11.13 5.38 -0.34
C PRO A 268 -9.61 5.43 -0.55
N LEU A 269 -8.86 4.67 0.25
CA LEU A 269 -7.39 4.66 0.24
C LEU A 269 -6.83 4.42 -1.17
N LEU A 270 -7.41 3.49 -1.94
CA LEU A 270 -6.97 3.21 -3.32
C LEU A 270 -6.98 4.48 -4.20
N VAL A 271 -7.94 5.38 -3.99
CA VAL A 271 -8.07 6.65 -4.72
C VAL A 271 -7.17 7.73 -4.09
N ALA A 272 -7.09 7.76 -2.76
CA ALA A 272 -6.31 8.76 -2.03
C ALA A 272 -4.81 8.66 -2.32
N VAL A 273 -4.27 7.45 -2.44
CA VAL A 273 -2.85 7.24 -2.77
C VAL A 273 -2.49 7.82 -4.15
N LYS A 274 -3.41 7.80 -5.12
CA LYS A 274 -3.22 8.49 -6.40
C LYS A 274 -3.10 10.00 -6.23
N THR A 275 -3.84 10.59 -5.28
CA THR A 275 -3.72 12.02 -4.94
C THR A 275 -2.34 12.32 -4.37
N THR A 276 -1.83 11.48 -3.47
CA THR A 276 -0.45 11.57 -2.95
C THR A 276 0.57 11.51 -4.08
N ALA A 277 0.54 10.47 -4.92
CA ALA A 277 1.49 10.32 -6.03
C ALA A 277 1.40 11.47 -7.04
N SER A 278 0.19 11.96 -7.33
CA SER A 278 -0.01 13.13 -8.21
C SER A 278 0.56 14.41 -7.60
N SER A 279 0.41 14.60 -6.29
CA SER A 279 0.98 15.76 -5.59
C SER A 279 2.50 15.69 -5.50
N LEU A 280 3.09 14.49 -5.40
CA LEU A 280 4.52 14.29 -5.51
C LEU A 280 5.04 14.73 -6.89
N TYR A 281 4.37 14.32 -7.96
CA TYR A 281 4.72 14.76 -9.31
C TYR A 281 4.71 16.30 -9.42
N LYS A 282 3.67 16.95 -8.87
CA LYS A 282 3.60 18.42 -8.80
C LYS A 282 4.73 19.06 -7.98
N CYS A 283 5.32 18.33 -7.03
CA CYS A 283 6.52 18.80 -6.34
C CYS A 283 7.75 18.74 -7.24
N TYR A 284 7.87 17.73 -8.11
CA TYR A 284 8.96 17.65 -9.09
C TYR A 284 8.90 18.79 -10.11
N THR A 285 7.71 19.16 -10.59
CA THR A 285 7.52 20.28 -11.53
C THR A 285 7.52 21.66 -10.85
N GLY A 286 7.60 21.73 -9.52
CA GLY A 286 7.59 22.98 -8.77
C GLY A 286 6.21 23.64 -8.62
N GLU A 287 5.14 23.03 -9.13
CA GLU A 287 3.75 23.50 -8.95
C GLU A 287 3.30 23.46 -7.49
N LYS A 288 3.81 22.50 -6.72
CA LYS A 288 3.51 22.33 -5.28
C LYS A 288 4.81 22.22 -4.48
N ARG A 289 4.77 22.60 -3.20
CA ARG A 289 5.91 22.47 -2.28
C ARG A 289 5.79 21.28 -1.33
N MET A 290 4.56 20.78 -1.14
CA MET A 290 4.25 19.75 -0.16
C MET A 290 3.48 18.60 -0.79
N ILE A 291 3.79 17.37 -0.38
CA ILE A 291 3.02 16.19 -0.76
C ILE A 291 1.72 16.19 0.04
N SER A 292 0.61 15.87 -0.63
CA SER A 292 -0.68 15.61 0.01
C SER A 292 -0.65 14.22 0.63
N TYR A 293 -0.55 14.14 1.95
CA TYR A 293 -0.54 12.89 2.71
C TYR A 293 -1.85 12.65 3.48
N PRO A 294 -2.14 11.38 3.84
CA PRO A 294 -3.32 11.04 4.62
C PRO A 294 -3.20 11.49 6.07
N GLU A 295 -4.31 11.93 6.62
CA GLU A 295 -4.45 12.25 8.04
C GLU A 295 -5.30 11.18 8.72
N LEU A 296 -4.76 10.62 9.80
CA LEU A 296 -5.45 9.66 10.63
C LEU A 296 -6.15 10.41 11.78
N SER A 297 -7.38 10.89 11.54
CA SER A 297 -8.24 11.54 12.56
C SER A 297 -9.14 10.54 13.27
#